data_AF-A0A7K1CGK1-F1
#
_entry.id   AF-A0A7K1CGK1-F1
#
_cell.length_a   1.000
_cell.length_b   1.000
_cell.length_c   1.000
_cell.angle_alpha   90.00
_cell.angle_beta   90.00
_cell.angle_gamma   90.00
#
_symmetry.space_group_name_H-M   'P 1'
#
loop_
_entity.id
_entity.type
_entity.pdbx_description
1 polymer ?
#
loop_
_entity_poly.entity_id
_entity_poly.type
_entity_poly.pdbx_seq_one_letter_code
_entity_poly.pdbx_strand_id
1 'polypeptide(L)' 'MISSIAGIVKSSTSNAVVVDVGGIGVLIQVPNRIAAGIQIGS' A
#
# COMPACT_ATOMS: atom_id res chain seq x y z
N MET A 1 -9.70 15.40 1.98
CA MET A 1 -10.38 14.13 2.28
C MET A 1 -9.96 13.15 1.19
N ILE A 2 -9.26 12.07 1.53
CA ILE A 2 -8.80 11.08 0.56
C ILE A 2 -9.66 9.82 0.76
N SER A 3 -10.31 9.36 -0.30
CA SER A 3 -11.22 8.20 -0.27
C SER A 3 -10.64 6.97 -0.97
N SER A 4 -9.70 7.17 -1.89
CA SER A 4 -9.02 6.10 -2.61
C SER A 4 -7.67 6.56 -3.14
N ILE A 5 -6.73 5.61 -3.26
CA ILE A 5 -5.38 5.81 -3.77
C ILE A 5 -5.11 4.67 -4.76
N ALA A 6 -4.66 5.01 -5.97
CA ALA A 6 -4.25 4.06 -6.99
C ALA A 6 -2.82 4.36 -7.41
N GLY A 7 -2.00 3.32 -7.53
CA GLY A 7 -0.58 3.43 -7.82
C GLY A 7 0.12 2.09 -7.71
N ILE A 8 1.46 2.13 -7.68
CA ILE A 8 2.28 0.91 -7.60
C ILE A 8 2.56 0.62 -6.13
N VAL A 9 2.21 -0.58 -5.66
CA VAL A 9 2.60 -1.00 -4.31
C VAL A 9 4.11 -1.26 -4.30
N LYS A 10 4.85 -0.48 -3.49
CA LYS A 10 6.31 -0.60 -3.36
C LYS A 10 6.73 -1.49 -2.21
N SER A 11 5.98 -1.46 -1.11
CA SER A 11 6.30 -2.22 0.10
C SER A 11 5.03 -2.52 0.90
N SER A 12 5.04 -3.63 1.63
CA SER A 12 3.98 -4.06 2.54
C SER A 12 4.63 -4.48 3.85
N THR A 13 4.05 -4.04 4.96
CA THR A 13 4.36 -4.50 6.32
C THR A 13 3.11 -5.16 6.90
N SER A 14 3.19 -5.70 8.12
CA SER A 14 2.06 -6.42 8.72
C SER A 14 0.76 -5.60 8.81
N ASN A 15 0.82 -4.27 8.87
CA ASN A 15 -0.34 -3.39 9.06
C ASN A 15 -0.33 -2.11 8.20
N ALA A 16 0.57 -2.03 7.23
CA ALA A 16 0.68 -0.86 6.37
C ALA A 16 1.19 -1.22 4.97
N VAL A 17 0.89 -0.37 4.01
CA VAL A 17 1.29 -0.51 2.61
C VAL A 17 1.81 0.83 2.12
N VAL A 18 2.91 0.80 1.37
CA VAL A 18 3.43 1.99 0.68
C VAL A 18 3.03 1.92 -0.78
N VAL A 19 2.24 2.90 -1.21
CA VAL A 19 1.82 3.06 -2.61
C VAL A 19 2.54 4.25 -3.23
N ASP A 20 3.24 4.02 -4.32
CA ASP A 20 3.84 5.08 -5.13
C ASP A 20 2.77 5.67 -6.06
N VAL A 21 2.51 6.96 -5.86
CA VAL A 21 1.60 7.77 -6.66
C VAL A 21 2.38 8.92 -7.27
N GLY A 22 2.78 8.77 -8.54
CA GLY A 22 3.47 9.83 -9.28
C GLY A 22 4.83 10.23 -8.69
N GLY A 23 5.57 9.29 -8.08
CA GLY A 23 6.87 9.54 -7.45
C GLY A 23 6.78 9.86 -5.96
N ILE A 24 5.58 9.86 -5.37
CA ILE A 24 5.36 10.09 -3.94
C ILE A 24 4.96 8.77 -3.29
N GLY A 25 5.74 8.33 -2.29
CA GLY A 25 5.42 7.17 -1.46
C GLY A 25 4.39 7.53 -0.40
N VAL A 26 3.19 6.98 -0.50
CA VAL A 26 2.10 7.19 0.46
C VAL A 26 1.97 5.96 1.35
N LEU A 27 2.16 6.14 2.66
CA LEU A 27 1.94 5.10 3.65
C LEU A 27 0.48 5.04 4.07
N ILE A 28 -0.15 3.89 3.85
CA ILE A 28 -1.56 3.65 4.16
C ILE A 28 -1.62 2.55 5.22
N GLN A 29 -2.23 2.86 6.37
CA GLN A 29 -2.53 1.85 7.38
C GLN A 29 -3.74 1.03 6.95
N VAL A 30 -3.56 -0.29 6.95
CA VAL A 30 -4.60 -1.25 6.56
C VAL A 30 -4.64 -2.40 7.55
N PRO A 31 -5.80 -3.06 7.75
CA PRO A 31 -5.86 -4.26 8.58
C PRO A 31 -4.89 -5.34 8.09
N ASN A 32 -4.30 -6.11 9.02
CA ASN A 32 -3.30 -7.13 8.67
C ASN A 32 -3.78 -8.16 7.64
N ARG A 33 -5.08 -8.48 7.65
CA ARG A 33 -5.68 -9.40 6.67
C ARG A 33 -5.57 -8.88 5.23
N ILE A 34 -5.60 -7.56 5.04
CA ILE A 34 -5.44 -6.94 3.72
C ILE A 34 -3.96 -6.93 3.34
N ALA A 35 -3.07 -6.51 4.25
CA ALA A 35 -1.63 -6.49 3.98
C ALA A 35 -1.06 -7.87 3.63
N ALA A 36 -1.53 -8.93 4.30
CA ALA A 36 -1.10 -10.31 4.04
C ALA A 36 -1.54 -10.85 2.67
N GLY A 37 -2.60 -10.30 2.09
CA GLY A 37 -3.09 -10.69 0.76
C GLY A 37 -2.39 -9.95 -0.39
N ILE A 38 -1.54 -8.97 -0.10
CA ILE A 38 -0.84 -8.18 -1.11
C ILE A 38 0.45 -8.89 -1.51
N GLN A 39 0.50 -9.33 -2.76
CA GLN A 39 1.70 -9.83 -3.39
C GLN A 39 2.36 -8.68 -4.18
N ILE A 40 3.54 -8.27 -3.72
CA ILE A 40 4.40 -7.33 -4.44
C ILE A 40 5.29 -8.19 -5.33
N GLY A 41 5.38 -7.86 -6.63
CA GLY A 41 5.86 -8.72 -7.71
C GLY A 41 7.00 -9.71 -7.36
N SER A 42 6.90 -10.91 -7.94
CA SER A 42 7.94 -11.94 -7.95
C SER A 42 9.22 -11.49 -8.63
#